data_AF-A0A8T5T572-F1
#
_entry.id   AF-A0A8T5T572-F1
#
_cell.length_a   1.000
_cell.length_b   1.000
_cell.length_c   1.000
_cell.angle_alpha   90.00
_cell.angle_beta   90.00
_cell.angle_gamma   90.00
#
_symmetry.space_group_name_H-M   'P 1'
#
loop_
_entity.id
_entity.type
_entity.pdbx_description
1 polymer ?
#
loop_
_entity_poly.entity_id
_entity_poly.type
_entity_poly.pdbx_seq_one_letter_code
_entity_poly.pdbx_strand_id
1 'polypeptide(L)'
;MSSKHLRYTVLFISTLILTTPFITVHFSNGDVEPIAFLTLKASGGGVHPDYGLYIADYLRQIGIEVEVRVADWTVYPGAPCCTFDYDLGIIDIEFPYGEFDPLSHFHSESDSEYYTGSNTMPYGAESDFLLEQALQTLDIENRTEIIYDWQNLAMDKIVPFLPLFSSNDYIATWGNLKDYNSSWTLTDNLPYIYFNSFHQGQENIDELILADSNWRTLNPLSITDYSSDFISSLVNEPLIKLSPEGVPLRNGLIEDWESINESHYVFHLRDNVFWNPSYNVTERDGNSDPLNPLTANLMEGLKYNQTSDGINRQITAIDALFTLLAFGNEIVNEQANNYSWMKDIFLDPFDNLSFHLIIDSNETSTELDPYYLLFNKLNIPILPEFFLNSTSTVITNTTGNI
;
A
#
# COMPACT_ATOMS: atom_id res chain seq x y z
N MET A 1 -0.60 -16.76 74.88
CA MET A 1 -1.83 -16.59 75.70
C MET A 1 -2.07 -15.10 75.92
N SER A 2 -3.25 -14.62 75.51
CA SER A 2 -3.92 -13.33 75.82
C SER A 2 -3.16 -12.03 75.47
N SER A 3 -3.46 -11.36 74.37
CA SER A 3 -4.63 -10.49 74.09
C SER A 3 -4.70 -9.23 74.96
N LYS A 4 -4.51 -8.05 74.35
CA LYS A 4 -5.59 -7.06 74.13
C LYS A 4 -5.04 -5.68 73.69
N HIS A 5 -5.75 -5.12 72.71
CA HIS A 5 -5.85 -3.70 72.36
C HIS A 5 -4.81 -3.10 71.39
N LEU A 6 -4.87 -3.54 70.12
CA LEU A 6 -4.53 -2.68 69.00
C LEU A 6 -5.83 -2.01 68.53
N ARG A 7 -5.96 -0.70 68.80
CA ARG A 7 -7.08 0.12 68.33
C ARG A 7 -6.93 0.32 66.83
N TYR A 8 -7.94 -0.11 66.08
CA TYR A 8 -8.11 0.21 64.66
C TYR A 8 -8.35 1.71 64.52
N THR A 9 -7.33 2.43 64.06
CA THR A 9 -7.53 3.73 63.42
C THR A 9 -8.03 3.43 62.01
N VAL A 10 -9.35 3.44 61.84
CA VAL A 10 -9.99 3.50 60.52
C VAL A 10 -9.69 4.89 59.97
N LEU A 11 -8.66 4.97 59.13
CA LEU A 11 -8.39 6.16 58.33
C LEU A 11 -9.44 6.16 57.22
N PHE A 12 -10.55 6.87 57.45
CA PHE A 12 -11.43 7.30 56.38
C PHE A 12 -10.62 8.27 55.51
N ILE A 13 -9.97 7.74 54.46
CA ILE A 13 -9.55 8.55 53.33
C ILE A 13 -10.86 8.94 52.64
N SER A 14 -11.42 10.06 53.08
CA SER A 14 -12.44 10.78 52.34
C SER A 14 -11.82 11.19 51.02
N THR A 15 -12.11 10.42 49.98
CA THR A 15 -11.86 10.79 48.59
C THR A 15 -12.61 12.09 48.35
N LEU A 16 -11.91 13.21 48.46
CA LEU A 16 -12.37 14.49 47.97
C LEU A 16 -12.36 14.35 46.44
N ILE A 17 -13.46 13.82 45.89
CA ILE A 17 -13.77 13.98 44.48
C ILE A 17 -14.04 15.48 44.34
N LEU A 18 -13.00 16.23 44.01
CA LEU A 18 -13.14 17.54 43.40
C LEU A 18 -13.83 17.29 42.06
N THR A 19 -15.15 17.19 42.07
CA THR A 19 -15.95 17.49 40.91
C THR A 19 -15.72 18.96 40.64
N THR A 20 -14.68 19.30 39.89
CA THR A 20 -14.72 20.51 39.09
C THR A 20 -16.05 20.41 38.34
N PRO A 21 -17.01 21.32 38.55
CA PRO A 21 -18.08 21.40 37.59
C PRO A 21 -17.36 21.62 36.27
N PHE A 22 -17.48 20.66 35.36
CA PHE A 22 -17.45 21.01 33.96
C PHE A 22 -18.58 22.02 33.84
N ILE A 23 -18.23 23.31 33.99
CA ILE A 23 -19.02 24.36 33.40
C ILE A 23 -18.85 24.07 31.92
N THR A 24 -19.72 23.21 31.40
CA THR A 24 -20.08 23.25 29.99
C THR A 24 -20.59 24.66 29.83
N VAL A 25 -19.72 25.55 29.36
CA VAL A 25 -20.14 26.85 28.88
C VAL A 25 -20.97 26.49 27.65
N HIS A 26 -22.27 26.24 27.87
CA HIS A 26 -23.24 26.36 26.81
C HIS A 26 -23.23 27.83 26.46
N PHE A 27 -22.41 28.19 25.48
CA PHE A 27 -22.67 29.39 24.69
C PHE A 27 -24.04 29.15 24.08
N SER A 28 -25.09 29.72 24.68
CA SER A 28 -26.36 29.91 23.99
C SER A 28 -26.12 30.98 22.92
N ASN A 29 -25.42 30.61 21.86
CA ASN A 29 -25.49 31.35 20.62
C ASN A 29 -26.95 31.22 20.19
N GLY A 30 -27.69 32.32 20.15
CA GLY A 30 -29.08 32.31 19.70
C GLY A 30 -29.15 31.55 18.37
N ASP A 31 -30.14 30.65 18.27
CA ASP A 31 -30.29 29.74 17.13
C ASP A 31 -30.12 30.51 15.81
N VAL A 32 -28.94 30.36 15.19
CA VAL A 32 -28.70 30.88 13.85
C VAL A 32 -29.56 30.04 12.93
N GLU A 33 -30.48 30.67 12.22
CA GLU A 33 -31.32 29.97 11.25
C GLU A 33 -30.41 29.29 10.21
N PRO A 34 -30.57 27.96 10.00
CA PRO A 34 -29.72 27.26 9.04
C PRO A 34 -29.84 27.83 7.63
N ILE A 35 -28.71 28.19 7.04
CA ILE A 35 -28.59 28.65 5.64
C ILE A 35 -28.21 27.51 4.68
N ALA A 36 -27.69 26.39 5.20
CA ALA A 36 -27.36 25.19 4.44
C ALA A 36 -27.46 23.94 5.32
N PHE A 37 -27.73 22.80 4.68
CA PHE A 37 -27.73 21.48 5.29
C PHE A 37 -26.80 20.59 4.48
N LEU A 38 -25.82 19.98 5.15
CA LEU A 38 -24.81 19.11 4.52
C LEU A 38 -24.80 17.75 5.20
N THR A 39 -24.42 16.72 4.46
CA THR A 39 -24.13 15.38 4.96
C THR A 39 -22.63 15.15 4.93
N LEU A 40 -22.03 14.90 6.11
CA LEU A 40 -20.64 14.52 6.24
C LEU A 40 -20.53 13.01 6.43
N LYS A 41 -19.82 12.31 5.53
CA LYS A 41 -19.50 10.89 5.67
C LYS A 41 -18.16 10.72 6.38
N ALA A 42 -18.10 9.81 7.34
CA ALA A 42 -16.88 9.41 8.03
C ALA A 42 -16.78 7.88 8.12
N SER A 43 -15.55 7.35 8.03
CA SER A 43 -15.33 5.93 8.29
C SER A 43 -15.56 5.60 9.76
N GLY A 44 -16.11 4.41 10.00
CA GLY A 44 -16.36 3.84 11.30
C GLY A 44 -15.08 3.23 11.86
N GLY A 45 -14.67 3.70 13.03
CA GLY A 45 -13.40 3.33 13.66
C GLY A 45 -12.53 4.56 13.94
N GLY A 46 -11.71 4.49 14.98
CA GLY A 46 -10.78 5.57 15.33
C GLY A 46 -11.47 6.90 15.67
N VAL A 47 -10.97 7.98 15.08
CA VAL A 47 -11.22 9.38 15.48
C VAL A 47 -12.02 10.20 14.46
N HIS A 48 -12.30 9.66 13.26
CA HIS A 48 -12.98 10.41 12.19
C HIS A 48 -14.40 10.87 12.54
N PRO A 49 -15.25 10.08 13.22
CA PRO A 49 -16.54 10.55 13.67
C PRO A 49 -16.44 11.77 14.60
N ASP A 50 -15.45 11.78 15.48
CA ASP A 50 -15.23 12.89 16.42
C ASP A 50 -14.84 14.17 15.67
N TYR A 51 -13.97 14.07 14.67
CA TYR A 51 -13.64 15.20 13.78
C TYR A 51 -14.86 15.72 13.04
N GLY A 52 -15.70 14.83 12.50
CA GLY A 52 -16.96 15.19 11.85
C GLY A 52 -17.88 15.96 12.80
N LEU A 53 -17.97 15.55 14.06
CA LEU A 53 -18.79 16.23 15.09
C LEU A 53 -18.23 17.61 15.45
N TYR A 54 -16.90 17.78 15.55
CA TYR A 54 -16.29 19.10 15.76
C TYR A 54 -16.55 20.03 14.57
N ILE A 55 -16.39 19.53 13.34
CA ILE A 55 -16.69 20.30 12.12
C ILE A 55 -18.15 20.74 12.11
N ALA A 56 -19.08 19.82 12.40
CA ALA A 56 -20.50 20.12 12.49
C ALA A 56 -20.81 21.21 13.53
N ASP A 57 -20.11 21.21 14.68
CA ASP A 57 -20.29 22.23 15.71
C ASP A 57 -19.79 23.61 15.26
N TYR A 58 -18.61 23.69 14.63
CA TYR A 58 -18.07 24.95 14.10
C TYR A 58 -18.94 25.52 12.99
N LEU A 59 -19.41 24.68 12.06
CA LEU A 59 -20.26 25.09 10.94
C LEU A 59 -21.64 25.56 11.41
N ARG A 60 -22.19 24.95 12.47
CA ARG A 60 -23.46 25.40 13.06
C ARG A 60 -23.39 26.84 13.56
N GLN A 61 -22.24 27.30 14.05
CA GLN A 61 -22.06 28.68 14.54
C GLN A 61 -22.21 29.73 13.43
N ILE A 62 -22.04 29.34 12.17
CA ILE A 62 -22.25 30.20 10.99
C ILE A 62 -23.51 29.84 10.20
N GLY A 63 -24.41 29.03 10.78
CA GLY A 63 -25.69 28.65 10.20
C GLY A 63 -25.61 27.48 9.20
N ILE A 64 -24.55 26.68 9.20
CA ILE A 64 -24.45 25.48 8.36
C ILE A 64 -24.70 24.26 9.24
N GLU A 65 -25.79 23.54 9.00
CA GLU A 65 -26.13 22.33 9.73
C GLU A 65 -25.52 21.11 9.02
N VAL A 66 -24.84 20.26 9.78
CA VAL A 66 -24.15 19.07 9.22
C VAL A 66 -24.64 17.81 9.92
N GLU A 67 -25.15 16.86 9.14
CA GLU A 67 -25.48 15.51 9.58
C GLU A 67 -24.24 14.61 9.39
N VAL A 68 -23.65 14.14 10.49
CA VAL A 68 -22.51 13.21 10.45
C VAL A 68 -23.03 11.78 10.32
N ARG A 69 -22.70 11.11 9.22
CA ARG A 69 -23.06 9.72 8.93
C ARG A 69 -21.82 8.85 8.95
N VAL A 70 -21.80 7.89 9.87
CA VAL A 70 -20.71 6.94 10.04
C VAL A 70 -21.03 5.65 9.30
N ALA A 71 -20.09 5.16 8.50
CA ALA A 71 -20.19 3.88 7.78
C ALA A 71 -18.99 2.99 8.10
N ASP A 72 -19.20 1.67 8.21
CA ASP A 72 -18.10 0.71 8.35
C ASP A 72 -17.07 0.85 7.21
N TRP A 73 -15.79 0.61 7.48
CA TRP A 73 -14.72 0.74 6.46
C TRP A 73 -14.97 -0.08 5.19
N THR A 74 -15.63 -1.24 5.27
CA THR A 74 -15.93 -2.04 4.07
C THR A 74 -16.98 -1.39 3.15
N VAL A 75 -17.77 -0.46 3.67
CA VAL A 75 -18.82 0.28 2.95
C VAL A 75 -18.38 1.71 2.65
N TYR A 76 -17.57 2.29 3.54
CA TYR A 76 -17.23 3.70 3.52
C TYR A 76 -16.62 4.14 2.18
N PRO A 77 -15.58 3.48 1.61
CA PRO A 77 -14.96 3.87 0.35
C PRO A 77 -15.95 3.93 -0.84
N GLY A 78 -17.04 3.15 -0.83
CA GLY A 78 -18.04 3.23 -1.89
C GLY A 78 -18.78 4.58 -1.96
N ALA A 79 -18.84 5.33 -0.84
CA ALA A 79 -19.41 6.67 -0.81
C ALA A 79 -18.53 7.71 -1.53
N PRO A 80 -17.26 7.92 -1.16
CA PRO A 80 -16.37 8.84 -1.83
C PRO A 80 -15.87 8.38 -3.20
N CYS A 81 -15.72 7.07 -3.45
CA CYS A 81 -15.08 6.57 -4.68
C CYS A 81 -16.03 6.09 -5.78
N CYS A 82 -17.34 6.01 -5.55
CA CYS A 82 -18.22 5.35 -6.53
C CYS A 82 -19.59 6.03 -6.65
N THR A 83 -20.22 6.29 -5.50
CA THR A 83 -21.61 6.79 -5.49
C THR A 83 -21.69 8.31 -5.38
N PHE A 84 -20.64 8.95 -4.89
CA PHE A 84 -20.60 10.38 -4.58
C PHE A 84 -21.77 10.84 -3.69
N ASP A 85 -22.30 9.95 -2.83
CA ASP A 85 -23.40 10.23 -1.89
C ASP A 85 -22.88 10.90 -0.61
N TYR A 86 -22.36 12.12 -0.75
CA TYR A 86 -21.87 12.95 0.34
C TYR A 86 -21.76 14.42 -0.09
N ASP A 87 -21.86 15.33 0.89
CA ASP A 87 -21.49 16.74 0.68
C ASP A 87 -20.06 17.01 1.20
N LEU A 88 -19.68 16.34 2.29
CA LEU A 88 -18.36 16.37 2.90
C LEU A 88 -17.87 14.95 3.19
N GLY A 89 -16.59 14.68 2.99
CA GLY A 89 -15.94 13.42 3.33
C GLY A 89 -14.67 13.69 4.13
N ILE A 90 -14.36 12.82 5.10
CA ILE A 90 -13.07 12.81 5.79
C ILE A 90 -12.27 11.62 5.29
N ILE A 91 -11.15 11.88 4.66
CA ILE A 91 -10.31 10.84 4.10
C ILE A 91 -8.84 11.10 4.45
N ASP A 92 -8.13 10.01 4.69
CA ASP A 92 -6.68 9.99 4.77
C ASP A 92 -6.12 9.86 3.35
N ILE A 93 -5.24 10.79 2.97
CA ILE A 93 -4.51 10.71 1.71
C ILE A 93 -3.18 10.05 2.03
N GLU A 94 -3.01 8.84 1.53
CA GLU A 94 -1.77 8.08 1.60
C GLU A 94 -1.22 7.96 0.19
N PHE A 95 0.07 8.27 0.03
CA PHE A 95 0.75 8.00 -1.23
C PHE A 95 1.55 6.70 -1.11
N PRO A 96 1.40 5.78 -2.08
CA PRO A 96 2.08 4.49 -2.02
C PRO A 96 3.61 4.66 -2.01
N TYR A 97 4.28 3.80 -1.25
CA TYR A 97 5.75 3.73 -1.17
C TYR A 97 6.46 5.02 -0.69
N GLY A 98 5.74 5.92 -0.02
CA GLY A 98 6.32 7.16 0.52
C GLY A 98 6.68 8.21 -0.54
N GLU A 99 6.35 7.97 -1.81
CA GLU A 99 6.53 8.94 -2.88
C GLU A 99 5.26 9.72 -3.15
N PHE A 100 5.38 11.03 -3.32
CA PHE A 100 4.25 11.89 -3.66
C PHE A 100 3.82 11.64 -5.12
N ASP A 101 2.73 10.88 -5.30
CA ASP A 101 2.09 10.66 -6.59
C ASP A 101 0.71 11.35 -6.63
N PRO A 102 0.65 12.65 -6.93
CA PRO A 102 -0.61 13.38 -7.04
C PRO A 102 -1.44 12.96 -8.25
N LEU A 103 -0.84 12.31 -9.25
CA LEU A 103 -1.55 11.92 -10.47
C LEU A 103 -2.66 10.93 -10.15
N SER A 104 -2.35 9.90 -9.36
CA SER A 104 -3.30 8.85 -8.99
C SER A 104 -4.54 9.37 -8.25
N HIS A 105 -4.49 10.58 -7.68
CA HIS A 105 -5.58 11.14 -6.89
C HIS A 105 -6.27 12.36 -7.51
N PHE A 106 -5.54 13.14 -8.30
CA PHE A 106 -5.99 14.48 -8.72
C PHE A 106 -6.02 14.69 -10.23
N HIS A 107 -5.50 13.76 -11.03
CA HIS A 107 -5.58 13.84 -12.48
C HIS A 107 -7.01 13.57 -12.95
N SER A 108 -7.45 14.22 -14.03
CA SER A 108 -8.83 14.02 -14.54
C SER A 108 -9.13 12.60 -15.01
N GLU A 109 -8.09 11.85 -15.39
CA GLU A 109 -8.17 10.44 -15.81
C GLU A 109 -7.77 9.46 -14.71
N SER A 110 -7.58 9.91 -13.47
CA SER A 110 -7.20 9.01 -12.37
C SER A 110 -8.34 8.10 -11.96
N ASP A 111 -8.06 6.81 -11.73
CA ASP A 111 -9.07 5.87 -11.23
C ASP A 111 -9.39 6.06 -9.74
N SER A 112 -8.54 6.76 -8.97
CA SER A 112 -8.90 7.11 -7.60
C SER A 112 -9.86 8.30 -7.65
N GLU A 113 -11.14 7.96 -7.56
CA GLU A 113 -12.28 8.88 -7.68
C GLU A 113 -12.44 9.87 -6.52
N TYR A 114 -11.52 9.89 -5.55
CA TYR A 114 -11.62 10.77 -4.37
C TYR A 114 -11.64 12.26 -4.74
N TYR A 115 -10.82 12.64 -5.71
CA TYR A 115 -10.61 14.03 -6.11
C TYR A 115 -10.33 14.18 -7.60
N THR A 116 -10.97 13.37 -8.45
CA THR A 116 -10.81 13.49 -9.91
C THR A 116 -11.16 14.91 -10.33
N GLY A 117 -10.10 15.68 -10.60
CA GLY A 117 -10.22 17.04 -11.07
C GLY A 117 -10.82 16.95 -12.45
N SER A 118 -12.15 17.06 -12.57
CA SER A 118 -12.75 17.01 -13.89
C SER A 118 -12.08 18.09 -14.73
N ASN A 119 -11.68 17.77 -15.96
CA ASN A 119 -11.17 18.79 -16.89
C ASN A 119 -12.17 19.93 -17.18
N THR A 120 -13.42 19.76 -16.71
CA THR A 120 -14.47 20.78 -16.75
C THR A 120 -14.49 21.71 -15.52
N MET A 121 -13.76 21.39 -14.45
CA MET A 121 -13.64 22.27 -13.29
C MET A 121 -12.74 23.46 -13.61
N PRO A 122 -12.97 24.63 -12.99
CA PRO A 122 -12.05 25.75 -13.12
C PRO A 122 -10.62 25.32 -12.80
N TYR A 123 -9.69 25.60 -13.72
CA TYR A 123 -8.28 25.22 -13.60
C TYR A 123 -7.96 23.72 -13.68
N GLY A 124 -8.93 22.86 -14.02
CA GLY A 124 -8.71 21.40 -14.17
C GLY A 124 -7.65 21.07 -15.22
N ALA A 125 -7.76 21.63 -16.43
CA ALA A 125 -6.78 21.40 -17.49
C ALA A 125 -5.37 21.94 -17.17
N GLU A 126 -5.28 22.98 -16.35
CA GLU A 126 -3.99 23.50 -15.88
C GLU A 126 -3.38 22.60 -14.80
N SER A 127 -4.23 22.01 -13.94
CA SER A 127 -3.82 20.98 -12.98
C SER A 127 -3.26 19.75 -13.70
N ASP A 128 -4.00 19.17 -14.64
CA ASP A 128 -3.56 18.02 -15.42
C ASP A 128 -2.23 18.29 -16.12
N PHE A 129 -2.11 19.45 -16.79
CA PHE A 129 -0.87 19.83 -17.47
C PHE A 129 0.36 19.90 -16.54
N LEU A 130 0.21 20.37 -15.30
CA LEU A 130 1.30 20.39 -14.33
C LEU A 130 1.63 18.98 -13.83
N LEU A 131 0.62 18.14 -13.60
CA LEU A 131 0.80 16.76 -13.18
C LEU A 131 1.50 15.92 -14.26
N GLU A 132 1.09 16.05 -15.51
CA GLU A 132 1.71 15.39 -16.68
C GLU A 132 3.16 15.83 -16.87
N GLN A 133 3.46 17.14 -16.74
CA GLN A 133 4.84 17.61 -16.79
C GLN A 133 5.69 17.07 -15.65
N ALA A 134 5.13 16.98 -14.44
CA ALA A 134 5.83 16.39 -13.31
C ALA A 134 6.17 14.91 -13.57
N LEU A 135 5.26 14.14 -14.22
CA LEU A 135 5.50 12.75 -14.61
C LEU A 135 6.69 12.57 -15.55
N GLN A 136 6.87 13.52 -16.47
CA GLN A 136 7.89 13.51 -17.50
C GLN A 136 9.22 14.13 -17.03
N THR A 137 9.28 14.68 -15.82
CA THR A 137 10.47 15.36 -15.30
C THR A 137 11.29 14.42 -14.41
N LEU A 138 12.44 13.97 -14.92
CA LEU A 138 13.36 13.10 -14.17
C LEU A 138 14.21 13.87 -13.13
N ASP A 139 14.51 15.15 -13.39
CA ASP A 139 15.28 15.98 -12.46
C ASP A 139 14.44 16.36 -11.23
N ILE A 140 14.93 16.02 -10.05
CA ILE A 140 14.18 16.14 -8.80
C ILE A 140 13.93 17.62 -8.45
N GLU A 141 14.89 18.51 -8.68
CA GLU A 141 14.74 19.95 -8.35
C GLU A 141 13.66 20.58 -9.23
N ASN A 142 13.73 20.39 -10.55
CA ASN A 142 12.73 20.89 -11.48
C ASN A 142 11.34 20.27 -11.22
N ARG A 143 11.27 18.95 -10.97
CA ARG A 143 9.99 18.30 -10.66
C ARG A 143 9.39 18.85 -9.36
N THR A 144 10.21 19.14 -8.37
CA THR A 144 9.77 19.73 -7.10
C THR A 144 9.17 21.13 -7.32
N GLU A 145 9.75 21.95 -8.19
CA GLU A 145 9.18 23.25 -8.56
C GLU A 145 7.81 23.11 -9.22
N ILE A 146 7.66 22.20 -10.19
CA ILE A 146 6.38 21.93 -10.86
C ILE A 146 5.32 21.47 -9.85
N ILE A 147 5.70 20.59 -8.92
CA ILE A 147 4.81 20.12 -7.85
C ILE A 147 4.39 21.27 -6.94
N TYR A 148 5.29 22.20 -6.59
CA TYR A 148 4.92 23.36 -5.79
C TYR A 148 3.96 24.29 -6.53
N ASP A 149 4.16 24.50 -7.83
CA ASP A 149 3.24 25.28 -8.64
C ASP A 149 1.86 24.62 -8.70
N TRP A 150 1.81 23.29 -8.84
CA TRP A 150 0.56 22.53 -8.76
C TRP A 150 -0.10 22.65 -7.38
N GLN A 151 0.65 22.51 -6.29
CA GLN A 151 0.12 22.66 -4.94
C GLN A 151 -0.47 24.06 -4.71
N ASN A 152 0.19 25.10 -5.20
CA ASN A 152 -0.31 26.47 -5.14
C ASN A 152 -1.60 26.61 -5.96
N LEU A 153 -1.65 26.06 -7.18
CA LEU A 153 -2.87 26.06 -8.00
C LEU A 153 -4.03 25.34 -7.28
N ALA A 154 -3.75 24.15 -6.77
CA ALA A 154 -4.71 23.32 -6.06
C ALA A 154 -5.25 24.03 -4.82
N MET A 155 -4.40 24.66 -4.00
CA MET A 155 -4.82 25.28 -2.74
C MET A 155 -5.37 26.71 -2.89
N ASP A 156 -4.94 27.48 -3.90
CA ASP A 156 -5.38 28.87 -4.07
C ASP A 156 -6.59 29.02 -5.00
N LYS A 157 -6.76 28.10 -5.95
CA LYS A 157 -7.74 28.25 -7.04
C LYS A 157 -8.80 27.17 -7.08
N ILE A 158 -8.42 25.92 -6.84
CA ILE A 158 -9.33 24.77 -6.98
C ILE A 158 -9.98 24.46 -5.62
N VAL A 159 -9.17 24.38 -4.57
CA VAL A 159 -9.50 23.98 -3.20
C VAL A 159 -10.25 22.63 -3.16
N PRO A 160 -9.67 21.54 -3.70
CA PRO A 160 -10.35 20.25 -3.78
C PRO A 160 -10.54 19.61 -2.40
N PHE A 161 -9.67 19.95 -1.43
CA PHE A 161 -9.74 19.49 -0.05
C PHE A 161 -9.26 20.56 0.93
N LEU A 162 -9.58 20.37 2.20
CA LEU A 162 -9.07 21.15 3.31
C LEU A 162 -8.14 20.26 4.15
N PRO A 163 -6.81 20.47 4.11
CA PRO A 163 -5.88 19.72 4.96
C PRO A 163 -6.21 19.95 6.43
N LEU A 164 -6.35 18.86 7.20
CA LEU A 164 -6.57 18.94 8.64
C LEU A 164 -5.24 18.89 9.40
N PHE A 165 -4.52 17.77 9.26
CA PHE A 165 -3.21 17.54 9.87
C PHE A 165 -2.55 16.32 9.19
N SER A 166 -1.25 16.14 9.41
CA SER A 166 -0.56 14.87 9.15
C SER A 166 -0.52 14.06 10.44
N SER A 167 -0.99 12.82 10.40
CA SER A 167 -0.92 11.89 11.54
C SER A 167 0.54 11.57 11.86
N ASN A 168 0.79 11.18 13.11
CA ASN A 168 2.04 10.54 13.50
C ASN A 168 1.74 9.07 13.77
N ASP A 169 2.53 8.19 13.17
CA ASP A 169 2.47 6.77 13.46
C ASP A 169 3.37 6.43 14.63
N TYR A 170 2.82 5.67 15.58
CA TYR A 170 3.52 5.23 16.77
C TYR A 170 3.66 3.73 16.75
N ILE A 171 4.90 3.26 16.75
CA ILE A 171 5.20 1.82 16.76
C ILE A 171 5.61 1.44 18.17
N ALA A 172 4.87 0.51 18.78
CA ALA A 172 5.20 -0.06 20.08
C ALA A 172 5.92 -1.39 19.88
N THR A 173 7.16 -1.47 20.35
CA THR A 173 7.97 -2.70 20.30
C THR A 173 8.47 -3.05 21.70
N TRP A 174 8.90 -4.30 21.88
CA TRP A 174 9.58 -4.68 23.10
C TRP A 174 10.91 -3.92 23.21
N GLY A 175 11.25 -3.39 24.39
CA GLY A 175 12.45 -2.56 24.58
C GLY A 175 13.79 -3.30 24.37
N ASN A 176 13.76 -4.64 24.27
CA ASN A 176 14.88 -5.51 23.93
C ASN A 176 14.99 -5.80 22.42
N LEU A 177 14.02 -5.39 21.59
CA LEU A 177 14.19 -5.40 20.13
C LEU A 177 15.26 -4.36 19.77
N LYS A 178 16.23 -4.77 18.95
CA LYS A 178 17.33 -3.92 18.50
C LYS A 178 17.31 -3.77 17.00
N ASP A 179 17.93 -2.67 16.58
CA ASP A 179 18.18 -2.29 15.18
C ASP A 179 16.93 -2.13 14.31
N TYR A 180 15.76 -2.02 14.95
CA TYR A 180 14.52 -1.66 14.27
C TYR A 180 14.55 -0.19 13.85
N ASN A 181 14.33 0.05 12.57
CA ASN A 181 14.19 1.36 11.95
C ASN A 181 12.73 1.58 11.57
N SER A 182 12.08 2.54 12.24
CA SER A 182 10.67 2.88 11.99
C SER A 182 10.42 3.55 10.65
N SER A 183 11.47 4.01 9.95
CA SER A 183 11.35 4.54 8.59
C SER A 183 11.33 3.42 7.54
N TRP A 184 11.57 2.17 7.91
CA TRP A 184 11.61 1.03 7.01
C TRP A 184 10.36 0.18 7.18
N THR A 185 9.94 -0.49 6.11
CA THR A 185 8.91 -1.53 6.21
C THR A 185 9.41 -2.65 7.13
N LEU A 186 8.49 -3.47 7.66
CA LEU A 186 8.91 -4.58 8.50
C LEU A 186 9.75 -5.60 7.71
N THR A 187 9.41 -5.88 6.45
CA THR A 187 10.19 -6.74 5.55
C THR A 187 11.63 -6.29 5.41
N ASP A 188 11.85 -4.99 5.25
CA ASP A 188 13.21 -4.43 5.15
C ASP A 188 13.96 -4.46 6.48
N ASN A 189 13.25 -4.40 7.60
CA ASN A 189 13.83 -4.51 8.94
C ASN A 189 14.26 -5.95 9.29
N LEU A 190 13.52 -6.96 8.83
CA LEU A 190 13.66 -8.35 9.29
C LEU A 190 15.11 -8.90 9.30
N PRO A 191 15.97 -8.64 8.29
CA PRO A 191 17.33 -9.15 8.29
C PRO A 191 18.23 -8.56 9.38
N TYR A 192 17.86 -7.41 9.96
CA TYR A 192 18.70 -6.61 10.84
C TYR A 192 18.23 -6.61 12.29
N ILE A 193 16.95 -6.88 12.52
CA ILE A 193 16.37 -6.85 13.87
C ILE A 193 16.63 -8.14 14.65
N TYR A 194 16.80 -8.00 15.95
CA TYR A 194 16.90 -9.15 16.87
C TYR A 194 16.51 -8.75 18.29
N PHE A 195 16.12 -9.74 19.10
CA PHE A 195 15.94 -9.56 20.54
C PHE A 195 17.27 -9.84 21.26
N ASN A 196 17.80 -8.84 21.97
CA ASN A 196 19.12 -8.96 22.62
C ASN A 196 19.10 -9.56 24.03
N SER A 197 17.90 -9.84 24.55
CA SER A 197 17.65 -10.36 25.89
C SER A 197 16.21 -10.88 25.94
N PHE A 198 15.78 -11.48 27.05
CA PHE A 198 14.40 -11.90 27.25
C PHE A 198 13.61 -10.82 28.01
N HIS A 199 12.46 -10.41 27.50
CA HIS A 199 11.54 -9.50 28.17
C HIS A 199 10.43 -10.29 28.91
N GLN A 200 10.00 -9.82 30.08
CA GLN A 200 8.86 -10.41 30.78
C GLN A 200 7.61 -10.38 29.90
N GLY A 201 7.05 -11.56 29.58
CA GLY A 201 5.90 -11.70 28.69
C GLY A 201 6.23 -12.21 27.29
N GLN A 202 7.51 -12.30 26.91
CA GLN A 202 7.92 -13.04 25.71
C GLN A 202 7.95 -14.55 26.00
N GLU A 203 7.69 -15.38 24.98
CA GLU A 203 7.83 -16.84 25.10
C GLU A 203 9.23 -17.30 24.67
N ASN A 204 9.78 -16.69 23.63
CA ASN A 204 11.15 -16.90 23.16
C ASN A 204 11.71 -15.61 22.54
N ILE A 205 12.99 -15.65 22.12
CA ILE A 205 13.71 -14.54 21.46
C ILE A 205 14.08 -14.87 20.00
N ASP A 206 13.67 -16.05 19.53
CA ASP A 206 14.01 -16.59 18.21
C ASP A 206 12.86 -16.38 17.20
N GLU A 207 11.68 -15.98 17.68
CA GLU A 207 10.48 -15.76 16.89
C GLU A 207 9.98 -14.33 17.05
N LEU A 208 9.60 -13.71 15.93
CA LEU A 208 8.83 -12.49 15.91
C LEU A 208 7.37 -12.85 15.61
N ILE A 209 6.49 -12.67 16.60
CA ILE A 209 5.06 -12.92 16.44
C ILE A 209 4.38 -11.61 16.06
N LEU A 210 3.73 -11.62 14.90
CA LEU A 210 2.94 -10.51 14.38
C LEU A 210 1.46 -10.89 14.44
N ALA A 211 0.63 -9.95 14.90
CA ALA A 211 -0.80 -10.08 14.86
C ALA A 211 -1.35 -9.04 13.88
N ASP A 212 -2.06 -9.49 12.86
CA ASP A 212 -2.71 -8.65 11.86
C ASP A 212 -4.08 -9.26 11.49
N SER A 213 -4.87 -8.61 10.63
CA SER A 213 -6.08 -9.20 10.08
C SER A 213 -5.81 -10.47 9.27
N ASN A 214 -6.84 -11.29 9.11
CA ASN A 214 -6.74 -12.50 8.28
C ASN A 214 -6.51 -12.12 6.81
N TRP A 215 -5.41 -12.62 6.23
CA TRP A 215 -5.18 -12.55 4.78
C TRP A 215 -6.14 -13.49 4.04
N ARG A 216 -6.41 -13.18 2.76
CA ARG A 216 -7.38 -13.90 1.92
C ARG A 216 -6.73 -14.57 0.72
N THR A 217 -5.73 -13.94 0.13
CA THR A 217 -5.05 -14.43 -1.08
C THR A 217 -3.57 -14.10 -1.01
N LEU A 218 -2.73 -14.93 -1.64
CA LEU A 218 -1.29 -14.64 -1.82
C LEU A 218 -0.92 -14.59 -3.30
N ASN A 219 -1.90 -14.60 -4.20
CA ASN A 219 -1.66 -14.40 -5.62
C ASN A 219 -1.51 -12.90 -5.91
N PRO A 220 -0.31 -12.40 -6.25
CA PRO A 220 -0.04 -10.97 -6.36
C PRO A 220 -0.93 -10.23 -7.35
N LEU A 221 -1.46 -10.90 -8.38
CA LEU A 221 -2.36 -10.31 -9.38
C LEU A 221 -3.79 -10.05 -8.85
N SER A 222 -4.12 -10.57 -7.67
CA SER A 222 -5.48 -10.54 -7.11
C SER A 222 -5.55 -9.97 -5.69
N ILE A 223 -4.42 -9.51 -5.17
CA ILE A 223 -4.36 -8.91 -3.84
C ILE A 223 -5.11 -7.58 -3.88
N THR A 224 -6.10 -7.47 -3.01
CA THR A 224 -6.94 -6.27 -2.86
C THR A 224 -7.06 -5.81 -1.40
N ASP A 225 -6.41 -6.52 -0.48
CA ASP A 225 -6.42 -6.24 0.95
C ASP A 225 -4.99 -6.14 1.52
N TYR A 226 -4.84 -5.25 2.51
CA TYR A 226 -3.55 -4.93 3.12
C TYR A 226 -2.86 -6.13 3.78
N SER A 227 -3.60 -7.00 4.47
CA SER A 227 -2.98 -8.15 5.15
C SER A 227 -2.46 -9.19 4.15
N SER A 228 -3.18 -9.45 3.07
CA SER A 228 -2.69 -10.28 1.96
C SER A 228 -1.42 -9.70 1.33
N ASP A 229 -1.39 -8.38 1.09
CA ASP A 229 -0.23 -7.68 0.55
C ASP A 229 0.98 -7.78 1.49
N PHE A 230 0.77 -7.48 2.77
CA PHE A 230 1.79 -7.57 3.81
C PHE A 230 2.38 -8.99 3.91
N ILE A 231 1.56 -10.04 4.00
CA ILE A 231 2.05 -11.42 4.04
C ILE A 231 2.75 -11.80 2.73
N SER A 232 2.23 -11.36 1.58
CA SER A 232 2.87 -11.56 0.28
C SER A 232 4.28 -10.95 0.23
N SER A 233 4.45 -9.74 0.78
CA SER A 233 5.75 -9.05 0.83
C SER A 233 6.81 -9.77 1.69
N LEU A 234 6.37 -10.59 2.66
CA LEU A 234 7.27 -11.39 3.51
C LEU A 234 7.80 -12.65 2.82
N VAL A 235 7.07 -13.16 1.83
CA VAL A 235 7.39 -14.45 1.18
C VAL A 235 7.88 -14.29 -0.26
N ASN A 236 7.59 -13.16 -0.89
CA ASN A 236 8.02 -12.86 -2.26
C ASN A 236 9.12 -11.81 -2.26
N GLU A 237 10.06 -11.93 -3.20
CA GLU A 237 11.05 -10.90 -3.45
C GLU A 237 10.61 -10.04 -4.65
N PRO A 238 10.67 -8.70 -4.55
CA PRO A 238 10.29 -7.84 -5.66
C PRO A 238 11.36 -7.77 -6.75
N LEU A 239 10.99 -7.38 -7.97
CA LEU A 239 11.95 -7.17 -9.06
C LEU A 239 13.00 -6.14 -8.64
N ILE A 240 12.58 -5.00 -8.08
CA ILE A 240 13.48 -4.02 -7.48
C ILE A 240 13.02 -3.68 -6.06
N LYS A 241 13.97 -3.29 -5.19
CA LYS A 241 13.67 -2.73 -3.87
C LYS A 241 13.93 -1.23 -3.89
N LEU A 242 13.22 -0.48 -3.06
CA LEU A 242 13.43 0.95 -2.88
C LEU A 242 13.89 1.24 -1.45
N SER A 243 14.65 2.31 -1.27
CA SER A 243 14.86 2.89 0.05
C SER A 243 13.59 3.59 0.54
N PRO A 244 13.51 3.95 1.84
CA PRO A 244 12.40 4.78 2.34
C PRO A 244 12.22 6.11 1.62
N GLU A 245 13.27 6.60 0.98
CA GLU A 245 13.29 7.82 0.17
C GLU A 245 12.97 7.58 -1.31
N GLY A 246 12.52 6.37 -1.68
CA GLY A 246 12.17 6.01 -3.06
C GLY A 246 13.36 5.67 -3.95
N VAL A 247 14.58 5.58 -3.41
CA VAL A 247 15.77 5.35 -4.23
C VAL A 247 15.89 3.86 -4.58
N PRO A 248 16.04 3.48 -5.87
CA PRO A 248 16.20 2.09 -6.25
C PRO A 248 17.47 1.48 -5.67
N LEU A 249 17.33 0.32 -5.03
CA LEU A 249 18.38 -0.44 -4.38
C LEU A 249 18.80 -1.64 -5.24
N ARG A 250 20.10 -1.93 -5.21
CA ARG A 250 20.75 -3.01 -5.98
C ARG A 250 20.82 -4.33 -5.22
N ASN A 251 19.77 -4.61 -4.45
CA ASN A 251 19.66 -5.80 -3.59
C ASN A 251 18.29 -6.50 -3.71
N GLY A 252 17.48 -6.12 -4.70
CA GLY A 252 16.33 -6.89 -5.17
C GLY A 252 16.76 -8.00 -6.14
N LEU A 253 15.83 -8.46 -6.98
CA LEU A 253 16.14 -9.43 -8.04
C LEU A 253 16.96 -8.80 -9.18
N ILE A 254 16.64 -7.56 -9.53
CA ILE A 254 17.44 -6.68 -10.39
C ILE A 254 18.60 -6.16 -9.54
N GLU A 255 19.83 -6.49 -9.93
CA GLU A 255 21.05 -6.00 -9.28
C GLU A 255 21.72 -4.83 -10.01
N ASP A 256 21.43 -4.70 -11.31
CA ASP A 256 21.97 -3.63 -12.14
C ASP A 256 20.98 -3.20 -13.22
N TRP A 257 21.17 -1.97 -13.71
CA TRP A 257 20.46 -1.43 -14.84
C TRP A 257 21.29 -0.35 -15.56
N GLU A 258 21.11 -0.28 -16.87
CA GLU A 258 21.73 0.70 -17.76
C GLU A 258 20.64 1.52 -18.46
N SER A 259 20.73 2.85 -18.41
CA SER A 259 19.90 3.72 -19.24
C SER A 259 20.59 3.91 -20.59
N ILE A 260 20.01 3.34 -21.66
CA ILE A 260 20.44 3.59 -23.04
C ILE A 260 20.05 5.02 -23.44
N ASN A 261 18.87 5.44 -23.01
CA ASN A 261 18.37 6.81 -23.03
C ASN A 261 17.25 6.96 -21.96
N GLU A 262 16.62 8.13 -21.90
CA GLU A 262 15.61 8.47 -20.89
C GLU A 262 14.39 7.53 -20.91
N SER A 263 14.13 6.86 -22.04
CA SER A 263 12.96 6.00 -22.26
C SER A 263 13.32 4.54 -22.59
N HIS A 264 14.60 4.15 -22.47
CA HIS A 264 15.06 2.78 -22.76
C HIS A 264 16.10 2.32 -21.75
N TYR A 265 15.77 1.26 -21.04
CA TYR A 265 16.60 0.66 -19.99
C TYR A 265 16.93 -0.80 -20.32
N VAL A 266 18.10 -1.24 -19.87
CA VAL A 266 18.48 -2.65 -19.75
C VAL A 266 18.55 -2.97 -18.27
N PHE A 267 17.92 -4.07 -17.85
CA PHE A 267 17.93 -4.54 -16.47
C PHE A 267 18.62 -5.89 -16.39
N HIS A 268 19.43 -6.09 -15.35
CA HIS A 268 20.22 -7.28 -15.10
C HIS A 268 19.77 -7.95 -13.79
N LEU A 269 19.35 -9.21 -13.88
CA LEU A 269 18.95 -10.02 -12.73
C LEU A 269 20.15 -10.71 -12.09
N ARG A 270 20.08 -10.91 -10.77
CA ARG A 270 21.05 -11.71 -10.02
C ARG A 270 21.11 -13.16 -10.53
N ASP A 271 22.31 -13.69 -10.69
CA ASP A 271 22.53 -15.04 -11.19
C ASP A 271 22.28 -16.16 -10.15
N ASN A 272 22.23 -15.82 -8.86
CA ASN A 272 22.20 -16.78 -7.77
C ASN A 272 20.81 -16.96 -7.13
N VAL A 273 19.75 -16.56 -7.84
CA VAL A 273 18.37 -16.66 -7.37
C VAL A 273 17.66 -17.81 -8.07
N PHE A 274 16.94 -18.61 -7.29
CA PHE A 274 16.24 -19.78 -7.79
C PHE A 274 14.83 -19.86 -7.21
N TRP A 275 13.89 -20.26 -8.04
CA TRP A 275 12.59 -20.74 -7.61
C TRP A 275 12.75 -21.97 -6.73
N ASN A 276 12.05 -21.97 -5.60
CA ASN A 276 11.86 -23.18 -4.81
C ASN A 276 11.09 -24.22 -5.64
N PRO A 277 11.32 -25.53 -5.42
CA PRO A 277 10.60 -26.55 -6.15
C PRO A 277 9.14 -26.52 -5.71
N SER A 278 8.23 -26.50 -6.70
CA SER A 278 6.80 -26.53 -6.42
C SER A 278 6.32 -27.96 -6.21
N TYR A 279 5.67 -28.17 -5.07
CA TYR A 279 5.05 -29.43 -4.69
C TYR A 279 3.54 -29.37 -4.89
N ASN A 280 2.96 -30.47 -5.35
CA ASN A 280 1.51 -30.63 -5.37
C ASN A 280 1.04 -30.91 -3.93
N VAL A 281 0.76 -29.83 -3.18
CA VAL A 281 0.38 -29.89 -1.76
C VAL A 281 -1.12 -30.12 -1.53
N THR A 282 -1.90 -30.38 -2.58
CA THR A 282 -3.37 -30.50 -2.51
C THR A 282 -3.88 -31.65 -1.64
N GLU A 283 -3.02 -32.61 -1.28
CA GLU A 283 -3.39 -33.80 -0.48
C GLU A 283 -2.78 -33.82 0.93
N ARG A 284 -2.22 -32.70 1.42
CA ARG A 284 -1.51 -32.65 2.71
C ARG A 284 -2.37 -32.08 3.84
N ASP A 285 -2.14 -32.55 5.07
CA ASP A 285 -2.78 -32.13 6.31
C ASP A 285 -1.76 -31.92 7.45
N GLY A 286 -2.25 -31.57 8.65
CA GLY A 286 -1.41 -31.35 9.84
C GLY A 286 -0.63 -32.58 10.35
N ASN A 287 -0.89 -33.77 9.82
CA ASN A 287 -0.18 -35.01 10.16
C ASN A 287 0.82 -35.44 9.08
N SER A 288 0.90 -34.71 7.97
CA SER A 288 1.73 -35.08 6.83
C SER A 288 3.22 -34.92 7.13
N ASP A 289 4.02 -35.96 6.87
CA ASP A 289 5.49 -35.93 7.01
C ASP A 289 6.11 -34.77 6.20
N PRO A 290 7.22 -34.15 6.64
CA PRO A 290 7.89 -33.07 5.92
C PRO A 290 8.07 -33.36 4.41
N LEU A 291 7.93 -32.33 3.57
CA LEU A 291 8.08 -32.47 2.12
C LEU A 291 9.46 -33.03 1.78
N ASN A 292 9.49 -34.15 1.06
CA ASN A 292 10.71 -34.76 0.54
C ASN A 292 10.73 -34.62 -0.98
N PRO A 293 11.69 -33.88 -1.58
CA PRO A 293 11.82 -33.71 -3.03
C PRO A 293 11.86 -35.01 -3.83
N LEU A 294 12.27 -36.12 -3.22
CA LEU A 294 12.39 -37.40 -3.90
C LEU A 294 11.09 -38.23 -3.92
N THR A 295 10.12 -37.88 -3.08
CA THR A 295 8.92 -38.72 -2.88
C THR A 295 7.61 -37.95 -2.91
N ALA A 296 7.63 -36.63 -2.75
CA ALA A 296 6.44 -35.81 -2.83
C ALA A 296 6.02 -35.59 -4.29
N ASN A 297 4.71 -35.60 -4.55
CA ASN A 297 4.17 -35.24 -5.85
C ASN A 297 4.56 -33.78 -6.15
N LEU A 298 5.16 -33.55 -7.31
CA LEU A 298 5.59 -32.24 -7.76
C LEU A 298 4.44 -31.59 -8.55
N MET A 299 4.39 -30.26 -8.59
CA MET A 299 3.42 -29.59 -9.46
C MET A 299 3.75 -29.89 -10.92
N GLU A 300 2.73 -30.31 -11.68
CA GLU A 300 2.82 -30.39 -13.13
C GLU A 300 2.49 -29.00 -13.70
N GLY A 301 3.45 -28.41 -14.43
CA GLY A 301 3.23 -27.17 -15.16
C GLY A 301 2.22 -27.40 -16.28
N LEU A 302 1.39 -26.38 -16.53
CA LEU A 302 0.23 -26.50 -17.42
C LEU A 302 0.60 -26.45 -18.91
N LYS A 303 1.82 -26.05 -19.27
CA LYS A 303 2.30 -25.92 -20.65
C LYS A 303 3.46 -26.88 -20.92
N TYR A 304 3.40 -27.55 -22.07
CA TYR A 304 4.43 -28.48 -22.57
C TYR A 304 4.72 -29.73 -21.72
N ASN A 305 3.81 -30.16 -20.83
CA ASN A 305 4.03 -31.29 -19.90
C ASN A 305 5.32 -31.12 -19.07
N GLN A 306 5.75 -29.89 -18.82
CA GLN A 306 6.91 -29.66 -17.97
C GLN A 306 6.45 -29.77 -16.52
N THR A 307 6.94 -30.78 -15.80
CA THR A 307 6.71 -30.89 -14.36
C THR A 307 7.83 -30.18 -13.63
N SER A 308 7.54 -29.62 -12.46
CA SER A 308 8.60 -29.42 -11.47
C SER A 308 9.32 -30.75 -11.33
N ASP A 309 10.65 -30.75 -11.49
CA ASP A 309 11.51 -31.93 -11.35
C ASP A 309 12.11 -32.01 -9.95
N GLY A 310 11.61 -31.17 -9.02
CA GLY A 310 12.08 -31.10 -7.65
C GLY A 310 13.44 -30.40 -7.54
N ILE A 311 13.92 -29.82 -8.64
CA ILE A 311 15.17 -29.07 -8.73
C ILE A 311 14.82 -27.59 -8.74
N ASN A 312 15.57 -26.82 -7.95
CA ASN A 312 15.49 -25.37 -7.96
C ASN A 312 15.80 -24.86 -9.38
N ARG A 313 14.89 -24.08 -9.95
CA ARG A 313 15.06 -23.48 -11.28
C ARG A 313 15.57 -22.06 -11.11
N GLN A 314 16.62 -21.71 -11.84
CA GLN A 314 17.13 -20.34 -11.80
C GLN A 314 16.04 -19.38 -12.28
N ILE A 315 15.91 -18.25 -11.59
CA ILE A 315 15.10 -17.13 -12.07
C ILE A 315 15.82 -16.50 -13.27
N THR A 316 15.08 -16.21 -14.34
CA THR A 316 15.63 -15.65 -15.58
C THR A 316 14.89 -14.40 -16.02
N ALA A 317 15.42 -13.71 -17.03
CA ALA A 317 14.76 -12.56 -17.65
C ALA A 317 13.38 -12.89 -18.23
N ILE A 318 13.12 -14.18 -18.54
CA ILE A 318 11.80 -14.65 -18.98
C ILE A 318 10.76 -14.49 -17.86
N ASP A 319 11.14 -14.76 -16.60
CA ASP A 319 10.24 -14.62 -15.46
C ASP A 319 9.91 -13.15 -15.20
N ALA A 320 10.89 -12.25 -15.31
CA ALA A 320 10.67 -10.81 -15.20
C ALA A 320 9.78 -10.28 -16.35
N LEU A 321 10.04 -10.70 -17.59
CA LEU A 321 9.23 -10.39 -18.77
C LEU A 321 7.78 -10.85 -18.56
N PHE A 322 7.58 -12.11 -18.18
CA PHE A 322 6.26 -12.67 -17.89
C PHE A 322 5.55 -11.89 -16.78
N THR A 323 6.26 -11.57 -15.70
CA THR A 323 5.73 -10.79 -14.58
C THR A 323 5.18 -9.46 -15.07
N LEU A 324 6.00 -8.65 -15.75
CA LEU A 324 5.61 -7.32 -16.22
C LEU A 324 4.47 -7.39 -17.23
N LEU A 325 4.49 -8.36 -18.15
CA LEU A 325 3.39 -8.59 -19.09
C LEU A 325 2.10 -9.03 -18.40
N ALA A 326 2.16 -9.84 -17.34
CA ALA A 326 0.99 -10.26 -16.59
C ALA A 326 0.39 -9.08 -15.81
N PHE A 327 1.23 -8.28 -15.16
CA PHE A 327 0.80 -7.07 -14.48
C PHE A 327 0.23 -6.03 -15.45
N GLY A 328 0.76 -5.90 -16.68
CA GLY A 328 0.21 -5.02 -17.71
C GLY A 328 -0.94 -5.59 -18.53
N ASN A 329 -1.53 -6.73 -18.15
CA ASN A 329 -2.57 -7.39 -18.93
C ASN A 329 -3.95 -7.32 -18.24
N GLU A 330 -4.88 -6.59 -18.86
CA GLU A 330 -6.25 -6.36 -18.36
C GLU A 330 -7.07 -7.63 -18.14
N ILE A 331 -6.69 -8.77 -18.74
CA ILE A 331 -7.40 -10.05 -18.57
C ILE A 331 -7.07 -10.66 -17.20
N VAL A 332 -5.86 -10.46 -16.69
CA VAL A 332 -5.35 -11.16 -15.50
C VAL A 332 -5.02 -10.23 -14.34
N ASN A 333 -4.90 -8.92 -14.59
CA ASN A 333 -4.71 -7.90 -13.56
C ASN A 333 -5.78 -6.80 -13.71
N GLU A 334 -6.58 -6.59 -12.67
CA GLU A 334 -7.58 -5.52 -12.63
C GLU A 334 -6.92 -4.12 -12.60
N GLN A 335 -5.64 -4.05 -12.24
CA GLN A 335 -4.83 -2.82 -12.18
C GLN A 335 -3.87 -2.69 -13.37
N ALA A 336 -4.17 -3.32 -14.51
CA ALA A 336 -3.27 -3.33 -15.66
C ALA A 336 -2.97 -1.95 -16.24
N ASN A 337 -3.92 -1.02 -16.11
CA ASN A 337 -3.77 0.37 -16.49
C ASN A 337 -2.65 1.11 -15.74
N ASN A 338 -2.24 0.65 -14.55
CA ASN A 338 -1.05 1.17 -13.84
C ASN A 338 0.27 0.90 -14.57
N TYR A 339 0.23 0.12 -15.66
CA TYR A 339 1.38 -0.27 -16.48
C TYR A 339 1.28 0.22 -17.94
N SER A 340 0.36 1.14 -18.25
CA SER A 340 0.27 1.76 -19.59
C SER A 340 1.56 2.46 -20.02
N TRP A 341 2.37 2.91 -19.06
CA TRP A 341 3.70 3.48 -19.31
C TRP A 341 4.69 2.49 -19.94
N MET A 342 4.42 1.18 -19.92
CA MET A 342 5.28 0.16 -20.52
C MET A 342 4.99 0.03 -22.01
N LYS A 343 5.86 0.59 -22.85
CA LYS A 343 5.72 0.57 -24.30
C LYS A 343 6.06 -0.76 -24.94
N ASP A 344 7.20 -1.32 -24.53
CA ASP A 344 7.71 -2.59 -25.04
C ASP A 344 8.68 -3.21 -24.04
N ILE A 345 8.79 -4.53 -24.07
CA ILE A 345 9.68 -5.29 -23.19
C ILE A 345 10.13 -6.57 -23.90
N PHE A 346 11.44 -6.83 -23.88
CA PHE A 346 12.00 -7.98 -24.59
C PHE A 346 13.30 -8.47 -23.96
N LEU A 347 13.62 -9.74 -24.19
CA LEU A 347 14.85 -10.36 -23.66
C LEU A 347 16.09 -9.80 -24.36
N ASP A 348 17.19 -9.69 -23.62
CA ASP A 348 18.50 -9.51 -24.25
C ASP A 348 18.87 -10.79 -25.02
N PRO A 349 19.24 -10.69 -26.32
CA PRO A 349 19.55 -11.87 -27.13
C PRO A 349 20.86 -12.58 -26.75
N PHE A 350 21.70 -11.96 -25.92
CA PHE A 350 23.02 -12.45 -25.54
C PHE A 350 23.12 -12.83 -24.05
N ASP A 351 22.13 -12.47 -23.23
CA ASP A 351 22.11 -12.73 -21.81
C ASP A 351 20.71 -13.12 -21.31
N ASN A 352 20.58 -14.34 -20.76
CA ASN A 352 19.32 -14.86 -20.26
C ASN A 352 18.90 -14.28 -18.90
N LEU A 353 19.75 -13.47 -18.27
CA LEU A 353 19.45 -12.73 -17.05
C LEU A 353 19.15 -11.25 -17.31
N SER A 354 19.15 -10.84 -18.58
CA SER A 354 18.93 -9.45 -18.96
C SER A 354 17.69 -9.25 -19.82
N PHE A 355 16.99 -8.14 -19.62
CA PHE A 355 15.88 -7.72 -20.45
C PHE A 355 15.91 -6.21 -20.69
N HIS A 356 15.33 -5.80 -21.79
CA HIS A 356 15.12 -4.41 -22.17
C HIS A 356 13.70 -3.99 -21.84
N LEU A 357 13.55 -2.76 -21.36
CA LEU A 357 12.27 -2.11 -21.12
C LEU A 357 12.26 -0.76 -21.82
N ILE A 358 11.26 -0.55 -22.67
CA ILE A 358 10.96 0.73 -23.32
C ILE A 358 9.75 1.31 -22.62
N ILE A 359 9.87 2.58 -22.22
CA ILE A 359 8.82 3.31 -21.51
C ILE A 359 8.26 4.43 -22.37
N ASP A 360 7.02 4.79 -22.12
CA ASP A 360 6.30 5.88 -22.77
C ASP A 360 5.22 6.38 -21.82
N SER A 361 5.47 7.45 -21.08
CA SER A 361 4.50 7.99 -20.11
C SER A 361 3.27 8.64 -20.77
N ASN A 362 3.31 8.88 -22.08
CA ASN A 362 2.22 9.52 -22.81
C ASN A 362 2.01 8.86 -24.18
N GLU A 363 1.06 7.93 -24.23
CA GLU A 363 0.74 7.19 -25.47
C GLU A 363 0.25 8.08 -26.62
N THR A 364 -0.18 9.32 -26.34
CA THR A 364 -0.64 10.27 -27.37
C THR A 364 0.52 11.02 -28.03
N SER A 365 1.70 11.00 -27.41
CA SER A 365 2.92 11.60 -27.93
C SER A 365 3.45 10.82 -29.12
N THR A 366 4.14 11.52 -30.03
CA THR A 366 4.89 10.86 -31.11
C THR A 366 6.29 10.46 -30.68
N GLU A 367 6.77 10.99 -29.57
CA GLU A 367 8.07 10.71 -28.97
C GLU A 367 7.87 9.82 -27.73
N LEU A 368 8.88 9.04 -27.35
CA LEU A 368 8.80 8.19 -26.16
C LEU A 368 9.10 9.05 -24.94
N ASP A 369 8.09 9.30 -24.11
CA ASP A 369 8.24 10.16 -22.96
C ASP A 369 8.75 9.38 -21.73
N PRO A 370 9.70 9.95 -20.94
CA PRO A 370 10.20 9.31 -19.75
C PRO A 370 9.12 9.20 -18.67
N TYR A 371 9.32 8.32 -17.69
CA TYR A 371 8.37 8.06 -16.61
C TYR A 371 9.09 8.00 -15.26
N TYR A 372 8.91 9.01 -14.41
CA TYR A 372 9.72 9.08 -13.17
C TYR A 372 9.39 7.98 -12.16
N LEU A 373 8.16 7.46 -12.16
CA LEU A 373 7.71 6.40 -11.26
C LEU A 373 8.17 4.99 -11.69
N LEU A 374 9.01 4.88 -12.73
CA LEU A 374 9.48 3.61 -13.29
C LEU A 374 9.91 2.63 -12.19
N PHE A 375 10.84 3.03 -11.33
CA PHE A 375 11.39 2.13 -10.32
C PHE A 375 10.35 1.73 -9.27
N ASN A 376 9.39 2.61 -8.97
CA ASN A 376 8.28 2.28 -8.06
C ASN A 376 7.37 1.22 -8.65
N LYS A 377 7.06 1.32 -9.95
CA LYS A 377 6.22 0.34 -10.62
C LYS A 377 6.93 -1.01 -10.83
N LEU A 378 8.26 -1.04 -10.71
CA LEU A 378 9.06 -2.27 -10.68
C LEU A 378 9.17 -2.89 -9.28
N ASN A 379 8.70 -2.24 -8.22
CA ASN A 379 8.65 -2.82 -6.87
C ASN A 379 7.47 -3.78 -6.73
N ILE A 380 7.47 -4.84 -7.56
CA ILE A 380 6.44 -5.86 -7.60
C ILE A 380 7.04 -7.25 -7.41
N PRO A 381 6.32 -8.17 -6.75
CA PRO A 381 6.77 -9.54 -6.60
C PRO A 381 6.89 -10.23 -7.95
N ILE A 382 7.98 -10.97 -8.15
CA ILE A 382 8.16 -11.76 -9.36
C ILE A 382 7.15 -12.91 -9.41
N LEU A 383 6.62 -13.18 -10.59
CA LEU A 383 5.71 -14.28 -10.87
C LEU A 383 6.44 -15.43 -11.55
N PRO A 384 6.15 -16.68 -11.17
CA PRO A 384 6.79 -17.82 -11.80
C PRO A 384 6.11 -18.13 -13.15
N GLU A 385 6.76 -17.74 -14.25
CA GLU A 385 6.28 -17.96 -15.61
C GLU A 385 5.90 -19.42 -15.85
N PHE A 386 6.77 -20.32 -15.41
CA PHE A 386 6.64 -21.76 -15.58
C PHE A 386 5.33 -22.33 -15.00
N PHE A 387 4.80 -21.74 -13.92
CA PHE A 387 3.58 -22.21 -13.25
C PHE A 387 2.32 -21.52 -13.77
N LEU A 388 2.44 -20.27 -14.25
CA LEU A 388 1.29 -19.40 -14.57
C LEU A 388 1.04 -19.23 -16.07
N ASN A 389 1.96 -19.60 -16.95
CA ASN A 389 1.77 -19.58 -18.41
C ASN A 389 0.82 -20.71 -18.87
N SER A 390 -0.46 -20.56 -18.54
CA SER A 390 -1.55 -21.48 -18.86
C SER A 390 -2.30 -21.04 -20.12
N THR A 391 -2.81 -22.00 -20.91
CA THR A 391 -3.80 -21.74 -21.97
C THR A 391 -5.24 -21.71 -21.44
N SER A 392 -5.44 -22.00 -20.16
CA SER A 392 -6.75 -21.89 -19.48
C SER A 392 -6.92 -20.46 -18.95
N THR A 393 -7.94 -19.76 -19.44
CA THR A 393 -8.39 -18.45 -18.92
C THR A 393 -9.09 -18.54 -17.57
N VAL A 394 -9.16 -19.73 -16.97
CA VAL A 394 -9.75 -19.97 -15.66
C VAL A 394 -8.66 -20.56 -14.78
N ILE A 395 -8.20 -19.79 -13.80
CA ILE A 395 -7.56 -20.32 -12.59
C ILE A 395 -8.68 -20.97 -11.79
N THR A 396 -9.00 -22.23 -12.10
CA THR A 396 -9.99 -22.98 -11.32
C THR A 396 -9.39 -23.28 -9.96
N ASN A 397 -9.70 -22.44 -8.97
CA ASN A 397 -9.69 -22.75 -7.55
C ASN A 397 -8.39 -23.36 -6.98
N THR A 398 -7.55 -22.56 -6.35
CA THR A 398 -6.99 -22.99 -5.05
C THR A 398 -8.14 -22.98 -4.05
N THR A 399 -8.87 -24.09 -3.96
CA THR A 399 -9.79 -24.30 -2.84
C THR A 399 -8.95 -24.49 -1.59
N GLY A 400 -8.65 -23.38 -0.90
CA GLY A 400 -8.37 -23.42 0.52
C GLY A 400 -9.63 -23.89 1.21
N ASN A 401 -9.74 -25.18 1.49
CA ASN A 401 -10.73 -25.65 2.45
C ASN A 401 -10.32 -25.11 3.82
N ILE A 402 -11.18 -24.24 4.37
CA ILE A 402 -11.20 -23.84 5.78
C ILE A 402 -11.42 -25.08 6.65
#